data_AF-A0A2H3CW70-F1
#
_entry.id   AF-A0A2H3CW70-F1
#
_cell.length_a   1.000
_cell.length_b   1.000
_cell.length_c   1.000
_cell.angle_alpha   90.00
_cell.angle_beta   90.00
_cell.angle_gamma   90.00
#
_symmetry.space_group_name_H-M   'P 1'
#
loop_
_entity.id
_entity.type
_entity.pdbx_description
1 polymer ?
#
loop_
_entity_poly.entity_id
_entity_poly.type
_entity_poly.pdbx_seq_one_letter_code
_entity_poly.pdbx_strand_id
1 'polypeptide(L)'
;MDCEVDCMSYRDPDFLTLAATSWASARGYTISSEQAATGTMETKQFTLASSCNSTLAGGTYDSTGPNTSYLDGSASSMFLVVSALLAEATSNQTYIDAAVESAAFIQSNLLTPSNIVQTSIESNSNKSSSCSVSQITTPYGSGAFIEGLAILAGIPHNTSTESLLRSVIFNVANDSLWHGVDGVYNRFNNGGHYIVRALASLYERNKTSSDLREYIKEYIGVQYNAVIELARTSRESAIYGLPWTGPPGTSFDGVNQTAALTALLSAIQLADNPITSTTLLPPPQSSSGSPSSAKKDSAGIIAGSVVDGIVLLAALIFGTLFLRKLHRQRNDSTLVVNGRSPLLTPFTTTQNMASSGISREQHRRDQEKPARCPGVAMGGEPSSLGAADTGSVGIVGANVRTEPMDAPGAQVASPENLPHDRREHTLIEELLRTLNYRISRDGWNAEEMPPCYHEGQAM
;
A
#
# COMPACT_ATOMS: atom_id res chain seq x y z
N MET A 1 1.57 -0.01 6.22
CA MET A 1 2.43 1.17 6.02
C MET A 1 1.85 1.87 4.81
N ASP A 2 0.97 2.85 5.02
CA ASP A 2 0.33 3.61 3.93
C ASP A 2 1.14 4.89 3.67
N CYS A 3 2.41 4.75 3.28
CA CYS A 3 3.31 5.89 3.02
C CYS A 3 2.99 6.66 1.73
N GLU A 4 2.20 6.07 0.82
CA GLU A 4 1.95 6.61 -0.52
C GLU A 4 1.20 7.94 -0.50
N VAL A 5 0.19 8.08 0.37
CA VAL A 5 -0.63 9.30 0.44
C VAL A 5 0.03 10.35 1.33
N ASP A 6 0.57 9.98 2.49
CA ASP A 6 0.97 10.98 3.49
C ASP A 6 2.31 11.68 3.20
N CYS A 7 3.35 10.97 2.72
CA CYS A 7 4.64 11.59 2.38
C CYS A 7 4.49 12.64 1.26
N MET A 8 3.78 12.26 0.20
CA MET A 8 3.69 13.06 -1.02
C MET A 8 2.65 14.18 -0.88
N SER A 9 1.54 13.93 -0.17
CA SER A 9 0.47 14.92 -0.03
C SER A 9 0.79 16.01 1.00
N TYR A 10 1.48 15.67 2.10
CA TYR A 10 1.78 16.64 3.16
C TYR A 10 3.17 17.25 3.05
N ARG A 11 4.08 16.67 2.25
CA ARG A 11 5.50 17.06 2.15
C ARG A 11 6.17 17.19 3.53
N ASP A 12 5.69 16.43 4.51
CA ASP A 12 6.25 16.42 5.84
C ASP A 12 7.52 15.57 5.83
N PRO A 13 8.71 16.16 6.12
CA PRO A 13 9.97 15.42 6.13
C PRO A 13 10.00 14.28 7.15
N ASP A 14 9.13 14.28 8.16
CA ASP A 14 9.08 13.24 9.19
C ASP A 14 8.57 11.92 8.59
N PHE A 15 7.59 11.95 7.68
CA PHE A 15 7.11 10.72 7.02
C PHE A 15 8.17 10.11 6.11
N LEU A 16 8.89 10.94 5.36
CA LEU A 16 9.98 10.46 4.51
C LEU A 16 11.11 9.86 5.34
N THR A 17 11.44 10.50 6.48
CA THR A 17 12.43 9.99 7.44
C THR A 17 12.00 8.65 8.03
N LEU A 18 10.72 8.50 8.39
CA LEU A 18 10.17 7.25 8.90
C LEU A 18 10.19 6.14 7.84
N ALA A 19 9.84 6.47 6.60
CA ALA A 19 9.89 5.53 5.46
C ALA A 19 11.33 5.06 5.21
N ALA A 20 12.29 5.97 5.15
CA ALA A 20 13.71 5.64 4.98
C ALA A 20 14.26 4.80 6.15
N THR A 21 13.85 5.09 7.38
CA THR A 21 14.24 4.31 8.57
C THR A 21 13.69 2.90 8.51
N SER A 22 12.41 2.76 8.14
CA SER A 22 11.75 1.47 7.99
C SER A 22 12.38 0.63 6.87
N TRP A 23 12.67 1.27 5.73
CA TRP A 23 13.39 0.67 4.62
C TRP A 23 14.77 0.17 5.04
N ALA A 24 15.55 0.98 5.76
CA ALA A 24 16.88 0.61 6.20
C ALA A 24 16.86 -0.61 7.14
N SER A 25 15.86 -0.68 8.02
CA SER A 25 15.63 -1.86 8.85
C SER A 25 15.31 -3.11 8.02
N ALA A 26 14.41 -2.99 7.04
CA ALA A 26 14.04 -4.10 6.15
C ALA A 26 15.21 -4.53 5.23
N ARG A 27 16.07 -3.60 4.81
CA ARG A 27 17.26 -3.90 3.99
C ARG A 27 18.24 -4.82 4.72
N GLY A 28 18.34 -4.73 6.06
CA GLY A 28 19.14 -5.65 6.87
C GLY A 28 18.66 -7.11 6.87
N TYR A 29 17.44 -7.36 6.37
CA TYR A 29 16.82 -8.68 6.21
C TYR A 29 16.48 -9.00 4.75
N THR A 30 17.02 -8.23 3.81
CA THR A 30 16.90 -8.48 2.37
C THR A 30 18.27 -8.83 1.83
N ILE A 31 18.37 -9.96 1.14
CA ILE A 31 19.65 -10.47 0.63
C ILE A 31 20.18 -9.49 -0.43
N SER A 32 21.41 -8.97 -0.26
CA SER A 32 22.10 -8.21 -1.31
C SER A 32 22.77 -9.13 -2.32
N SER A 33 23.09 -8.59 -3.50
CA SER A 33 23.86 -9.28 -4.53
C SER A 33 25.21 -9.82 -4.00
N GLU A 34 25.91 -9.08 -3.15
CA GLU A 34 27.15 -9.54 -2.52
C GLU A 34 26.90 -10.71 -1.57
N GLN A 35 25.86 -10.62 -0.74
CA GLN A 35 25.49 -11.68 0.21
C GLN A 35 25.06 -12.96 -0.50
N ALA A 36 24.32 -12.84 -1.61
CA ALA A 36 23.98 -13.97 -2.46
C ALA A 36 25.24 -14.62 -3.07
N ALA A 37 26.23 -13.82 -3.48
CA ALA A 37 27.48 -14.32 -4.04
C ALA A 37 28.40 -14.97 -3.00
N THR A 38 28.48 -14.43 -1.78
CA THR A 38 29.29 -15.00 -0.69
C THR A 38 28.58 -16.16 0.01
N GLY A 39 27.27 -16.29 -0.15
CA GLY A 39 26.45 -17.28 0.54
C GLY A 39 26.26 -16.99 2.03
N THR A 40 26.47 -15.76 2.47
CA THR A 40 26.48 -15.39 3.89
C THR A 40 25.75 -14.07 4.16
N MET A 41 25.12 -13.99 5.32
CA MET A 41 24.40 -12.79 5.77
C MET A 41 24.56 -12.66 7.29
N GLU A 42 25.01 -11.51 7.78
CA GLU A 42 25.35 -11.31 9.20
C GLU A 42 24.18 -11.60 10.16
N THR A 43 22.95 -11.28 9.73
CA THR A 43 21.74 -11.43 10.54
C THR A 43 21.17 -12.86 10.54
N LYS A 44 21.77 -13.81 9.81
CA LYS A 44 21.31 -15.20 9.69
C LYS A 44 22.40 -16.20 10.05
N GLN A 45 22.05 -17.26 10.78
CA GLN A 45 23.01 -18.24 11.32
C GLN A 45 23.16 -19.49 10.44
N PHE A 46 22.99 -19.35 9.14
CA PHE A 46 23.12 -20.43 8.17
C PHE A 46 23.72 -19.93 6.86
N THR A 47 24.23 -20.87 6.06
CA THR A 47 24.74 -20.59 4.71
C THR A 47 23.57 -20.48 3.75
N LEU A 48 23.56 -19.41 2.95
CA LEU A 48 22.58 -19.22 1.89
C LEU A 48 22.86 -20.20 0.76
N ALA A 49 21.81 -20.72 0.13
CA ALA A 49 21.94 -21.45 -1.12
C ALA A 49 22.60 -20.55 -2.17
N SER A 50 23.67 -21.02 -2.80
CA SER A 50 24.47 -20.24 -3.75
C SER A 50 23.68 -19.80 -4.99
N SER A 51 22.65 -20.57 -5.34
CA SER A 51 21.70 -20.26 -6.41
C SER A 51 20.50 -21.21 -6.30
N CYS A 52 19.30 -20.68 -6.51
CA CYS A 52 18.12 -21.50 -6.74
C CYS A 52 17.83 -21.54 -8.24
N ASN A 53 16.60 -21.27 -8.69
CA ASN A 53 16.34 -21.04 -10.12
C ASN A 53 17.14 -19.85 -10.66
N SER A 54 17.40 -18.87 -9.79
CA SER A 54 18.23 -17.70 -10.05
C SER A 54 18.96 -17.26 -8.76
N THR A 55 19.49 -16.03 -8.76
CA THR A 55 20.02 -15.38 -7.56
C THR A 55 18.91 -15.19 -6.50
N LEU A 56 19.28 -15.33 -5.23
CA LEU A 56 18.41 -15.01 -4.08
C LEU A 56 18.45 -13.53 -3.70
N ALA A 57 19.30 -12.74 -4.35
CA ALA A 57 19.42 -11.31 -4.14
C ALA A 57 18.08 -10.61 -4.39
N GLY A 58 17.65 -9.75 -3.46
CA GLY A 58 16.35 -9.08 -3.47
C GLY A 58 15.26 -9.80 -2.68
N GLY A 59 15.51 -11.03 -2.22
CA GLY A 59 14.58 -11.74 -1.34
C GLY A 59 14.63 -11.23 0.09
N THR A 60 13.46 -11.00 0.68
CA THR A 60 13.29 -10.53 2.06
C THR A 60 12.72 -11.63 2.95
N TYR A 61 13.29 -11.79 4.16
CA TYR A 61 12.77 -12.75 5.14
C TYR A 61 11.48 -12.25 5.81
N ASP A 62 10.57 -13.17 6.12
CA ASP A 62 9.33 -12.88 6.88
C ASP A 62 9.59 -12.46 8.34
N SER A 63 10.74 -12.84 8.87
CA SER A 63 11.08 -12.74 10.27
C SER A 63 12.54 -12.39 10.47
N THR A 64 12.78 -11.61 11.53
CA THR A 64 14.10 -11.15 11.96
C THR A 64 14.90 -12.22 12.72
N GLY A 65 14.29 -13.38 13.00
CA GLY A 65 14.94 -14.47 13.70
C GLY A 65 16.19 -14.99 12.96
N PRO A 66 17.28 -15.31 13.66
CA PRO A 66 18.53 -15.74 13.00
C PRO A 66 18.41 -17.09 12.30
N ASN A 67 17.43 -17.91 12.70
CA ASN A 67 17.22 -19.26 12.21
C ASN A 67 16.04 -19.37 11.20
N THR A 68 15.35 -18.27 10.92
CA THR A 68 14.27 -18.28 9.92
C THR A 68 14.90 -18.17 8.54
N SER A 69 14.61 -19.16 7.71
CA SER A 69 15.28 -19.35 6.42
C SER A 69 14.34 -19.29 5.22
N TYR A 70 13.11 -18.81 5.42
CA TYR A 70 12.17 -18.60 4.33
C TYR A 70 12.21 -17.14 3.88
N LEU A 71 12.47 -16.94 2.60
CA LEU A 71 12.26 -15.65 1.93
C LEU A 71 10.78 -15.59 1.56
N ASP A 72 10.07 -14.57 2.00
CA ASP A 72 8.62 -14.45 1.85
C ASP A 72 8.28 -13.50 0.70
N GLY A 73 7.35 -13.93 -0.16
CA GLY A 73 6.92 -13.18 -1.33
C GLY A 73 6.21 -11.88 -0.97
N SER A 74 5.49 -11.85 0.15
CA SER A 74 4.82 -10.64 0.64
C SER A 74 5.82 -9.66 1.22
N ALA A 75 6.75 -10.13 2.06
CA ALA A 75 7.83 -9.31 2.60
C ALA A 75 8.68 -8.71 1.48
N SER A 76 9.04 -9.52 0.48
CA SER A 76 9.80 -9.08 -0.70
C SER A 76 9.02 -8.09 -1.54
N SER A 77 7.71 -8.31 -1.74
CA SER A 77 6.85 -7.38 -2.49
C SER A 77 6.65 -6.05 -1.77
N MET A 78 6.51 -6.07 -0.45
CA MET A 78 6.44 -4.84 0.37
C MET A 78 7.75 -4.08 0.36
N PHE A 79 8.89 -4.79 0.48
CA PHE A 79 10.22 -4.18 0.38
C PHE A 79 10.43 -3.54 -0.99
N LEU A 80 9.96 -4.19 -2.06
CA LEU A 80 9.88 -3.61 -3.40
C LEU A 80 9.06 -2.30 -3.40
N VAL A 81 7.82 -2.30 -2.88
CA VAL A 81 6.95 -1.11 -2.86
C VAL A 81 7.63 0.06 -2.15
N VAL A 82 8.16 -0.14 -0.94
CA VAL A 82 8.80 0.95 -0.19
C VAL A 82 10.08 1.43 -0.89
N SER A 83 10.85 0.53 -1.51
CA SER A 83 12.02 0.90 -2.30
C SER A 83 11.62 1.75 -3.51
N ALA A 84 10.57 1.35 -4.24
CA ALA A 84 10.09 2.07 -5.42
C ALA A 84 9.53 3.45 -5.06
N LEU A 85 8.75 3.57 -3.98
CA LEU A 85 8.24 4.85 -3.48
C LEU A 85 9.37 5.79 -3.03
N LEU A 86 10.38 5.27 -2.31
CA LEU A 86 11.53 6.07 -1.90
C LEU A 86 12.37 6.50 -3.12
N ALA A 87 12.53 5.63 -4.10
CA ALA A 87 13.16 5.96 -5.38
C ALA A 87 12.40 7.08 -6.11
N GLU A 88 11.06 7.00 -6.18
CA GLU A 88 10.21 8.03 -6.78
C GLU A 88 10.39 9.38 -6.07
N ALA A 89 10.33 9.38 -4.74
CA ALA A 89 10.39 10.59 -3.94
C ALA A 89 11.78 11.25 -3.90
N THR A 90 12.85 10.47 -4.03
CA THR A 90 14.23 10.97 -3.80
C THR A 90 15.14 10.89 -5.02
N SER A 91 14.74 10.17 -6.08
CA SER A 91 15.58 9.83 -7.23
C SER A 91 16.93 9.16 -6.85
N ASN A 92 17.00 8.52 -5.67
CA ASN A 92 18.22 7.91 -5.18
C ASN A 92 18.42 6.51 -5.79
N GLN A 93 19.57 6.31 -6.43
CA GLN A 93 19.91 5.07 -7.12
C GLN A 93 19.89 3.85 -6.21
N THR A 94 20.25 3.99 -4.92
CA THR A 94 20.21 2.88 -3.96
C THR A 94 18.81 2.28 -3.82
N TYR A 95 17.77 3.12 -3.83
CA TYR A 95 16.39 2.67 -3.75
C TYR A 95 15.90 2.07 -5.07
N ILE A 96 16.35 2.63 -6.20
CA ILE A 96 16.07 2.08 -7.54
C ILE A 96 16.65 0.68 -7.65
N ASP A 97 17.93 0.51 -7.31
CA ASP A 97 18.64 -0.76 -7.39
C ASP A 97 17.98 -1.82 -6.49
N ALA A 98 17.61 -1.45 -5.26
CA ALA A 98 16.91 -2.35 -4.34
C ALA A 98 15.52 -2.76 -4.84
N ALA A 99 14.77 -1.84 -5.45
CA ALA A 99 13.48 -2.13 -6.05
C ALA A 99 13.63 -3.09 -7.25
N VAL A 100 14.57 -2.82 -8.16
CA VAL A 100 14.85 -3.68 -9.32
C VAL A 100 15.30 -5.08 -8.89
N GLU A 101 16.21 -5.17 -7.90
CA GLU A 101 16.71 -6.42 -7.33
C GLU A 101 15.55 -7.26 -6.76
N SER A 102 14.65 -6.63 -5.99
CA SER A 102 13.49 -7.29 -5.37
C SER A 102 12.45 -7.75 -6.40
N ALA A 103 12.20 -6.94 -7.44
CA ALA A 103 11.31 -7.33 -8.53
C ALA A 103 11.86 -8.53 -9.31
N ALA A 104 13.17 -8.52 -9.61
CA ALA A 104 13.85 -9.62 -10.30
C ALA A 104 13.82 -10.91 -9.46
N PHE A 105 14.02 -10.82 -8.14
CA PHE A 105 13.89 -11.95 -7.24
C PHE A 105 12.51 -12.60 -7.31
N ILE A 106 11.45 -11.80 -7.16
CA ILE A 106 10.07 -12.29 -7.19
C ILE A 106 9.79 -12.95 -8.54
N GLN A 107 10.15 -12.26 -9.63
CA GLN A 107 9.93 -12.75 -10.98
C GLN A 107 10.58 -14.11 -11.25
N SER A 108 11.81 -14.31 -10.77
CA SER A 108 12.61 -15.48 -11.11
C SER A 108 12.45 -16.66 -10.14
N ASN A 109 12.09 -16.39 -8.88
CA ASN A 109 12.01 -17.43 -7.86
C ASN A 109 10.60 -17.68 -7.33
N LEU A 110 9.69 -16.69 -7.37
CA LEU A 110 8.41 -16.77 -6.68
C LEU A 110 7.19 -16.66 -7.59
N LEU A 111 7.32 -16.24 -8.85
CA LEU A 111 6.20 -16.27 -9.78
C LEU A 111 5.89 -17.70 -10.24
N THR A 112 4.62 -18.07 -10.18
CA THR A 112 4.11 -19.26 -10.87
C THR A 112 4.14 -19.05 -12.40
N PRO A 113 3.96 -20.09 -13.21
CA PRO A 113 3.76 -19.94 -14.66
C PRO A 113 2.56 -19.04 -15.03
N SER A 114 1.61 -18.87 -14.10
CA SER A 114 0.47 -17.95 -14.23
C SER A 114 0.77 -16.55 -13.66
N ASN A 115 2.03 -16.18 -13.43
CA ASN A 115 2.46 -14.88 -12.91
C ASN A 115 1.78 -14.48 -11.58
N ILE A 116 1.59 -15.46 -10.69
CA ILE A 116 1.09 -15.23 -9.32
C ILE A 116 2.24 -15.42 -8.34
N VAL A 117 2.31 -14.56 -7.33
CA VAL A 117 3.36 -14.62 -6.31
C VAL A 117 3.09 -15.78 -5.34
N GLN A 118 4.05 -16.69 -5.25
CA GLN A 118 4.10 -17.77 -4.27
C GLN A 118 4.54 -17.23 -2.90
N THR A 119 4.12 -17.92 -1.83
CA THR A 119 4.33 -17.46 -0.45
C THR A 119 5.80 -17.35 -0.10
N SER A 120 6.62 -18.35 -0.40
CA SER A 120 8.01 -18.37 0.08
C SER A 120 8.92 -19.36 -0.64
N ILE A 121 10.22 -19.17 -0.47
CA ILE A 121 11.29 -20.10 -0.88
C ILE A 121 12.27 -20.32 0.28
N GLU A 122 12.74 -21.55 0.46
CA GLU A 122 13.75 -21.92 1.46
C GLU A 122 15.16 -21.54 0.97
N SER A 123 15.87 -20.70 1.73
CA SER A 123 17.19 -20.18 1.36
C SER A 123 18.36 -20.91 2.03
N ASN A 124 18.13 -21.79 3.00
CA ASN A 124 19.21 -22.47 3.71
C ASN A 124 19.78 -23.63 2.87
N SER A 125 21.09 -23.59 2.59
CA SER A 125 21.79 -24.63 1.80
C SER A 125 21.87 -25.98 2.51
N ASN A 126 21.79 -26.00 3.83
CA ASN A 126 22.02 -27.20 4.65
C ASN A 126 20.74 -28.01 4.89
N LYS A 127 19.58 -27.50 4.44
CA LYS A 127 18.31 -28.22 4.54
C LYS A 127 18.05 -29.03 3.28
N SER A 128 17.42 -30.19 3.44
CA SER A 128 16.96 -31.01 2.31
C SER A 128 15.92 -30.30 1.43
N SER A 129 15.23 -29.30 1.98
CA SER A 129 14.28 -28.44 1.28
C SER A 129 14.90 -27.19 0.68
N SER A 130 16.23 -27.10 0.56
CA SER A 130 16.89 -25.94 -0.02
C SER A 130 16.33 -25.61 -1.41
N CYS A 131 16.02 -24.33 -1.65
CA CYS A 131 15.40 -23.82 -2.87
C CYS A 131 13.99 -24.37 -3.17
N SER A 132 13.36 -25.10 -2.24
CA SER A 132 11.97 -25.50 -2.39
C SER A 132 11.05 -24.29 -2.24
N VAL A 133 10.20 -24.07 -3.24
CA VAL A 133 9.19 -23.01 -3.25
C VAL A 133 7.87 -23.56 -2.70
N SER A 134 7.26 -22.81 -1.79
CA SER A 134 5.92 -23.08 -1.29
C SER A 134 4.91 -22.95 -2.42
N GLN A 135 4.13 -24.01 -2.66
CA GLN A 135 3.08 -24.01 -3.68
C GLN A 135 1.84 -23.21 -3.28
N ILE A 136 1.85 -22.60 -2.10
CA ILE A 136 0.79 -21.70 -1.65
C ILE A 136 1.00 -20.36 -2.34
N THR A 137 -0.06 -19.83 -2.94
CA THR A 137 -0.09 -18.50 -3.55
C THR A 137 -0.80 -17.51 -2.65
N THR A 138 -0.34 -16.25 -2.63
CA THR A 138 -0.94 -15.23 -1.77
C THR A 138 -1.45 -14.03 -2.58
N PRO A 139 -2.72 -13.62 -2.37
CA PRO A 139 -3.25 -12.43 -3.05
C PRO A 139 -2.59 -11.15 -2.53
N TYR A 140 -2.17 -11.11 -1.26
CA TYR A 140 -1.50 -9.95 -0.66
C TYR A 140 -0.10 -9.72 -1.25
N GLY A 141 0.72 -10.76 -1.41
CA GLY A 141 2.01 -10.65 -2.08
C GLY A 141 1.85 -10.23 -3.54
N SER A 142 0.88 -10.81 -4.24
CA SER A 142 0.59 -10.46 -5.63
C SER A 142 0.11 -9.02 -5.81
N GLY A 143 -0.78 -8.52 -4.93
CA GLY A 143 -1.22 -7.13 -4.95
C GLY A 143 -0.08 -6.15 -4.69
N ALA A 144 0.75 -6.39 -3.67
CA ALA A 144 1.92 -5.56 -3.40
C ALA A 144 2.94 -5.60 -4.56
N PHE A 145 3.11 -6.75 -5.22
CA PHE A 145 3.98 -6.86 -6.39
C PHE A 145 3.48 -6.02 -7.57
N ILE A 146 2.17 -6.01 -7.84
CA ILE A 146 1.54 -5.15 -8.85
C ILE A 146 1.85 -3.68 -8.57
N GLU A 147 1.66 -3.24 -7.32
CA GLU A 147 1.93 -1.85 -6.92
C GLU A 147 3.39 -1.48 -7.11
N GLY A 148 4.32 -2.33 -6.65
CA GLY A 148 5.75 -2.12 -6.81
C GLY A 148 6.16 -2.02 -8.28
N LEU A 149 5.63 -2.90 -9.12
CA LEU A 149 5.84 -2.86 -10.57
C LEU A 149 5.23 -1.60 -11.22
N ALA A 150 4.07 -1.15 -10.77
CA ALA A 150 3.42 0.06 -11.27
C ALA A 150 4.26 1.31 -11.03
N ILE A 151 4.89 1.41 -9.85
CA ILE A 151 5.80 2.52 -9.52
C ILE A 151 7.11 2.38 -10.30
N LEU A 152 7.73 1.19 -10.29
CA LEU A 152 8.98 0.91 -11.01
C LEU A 152 8.88 1.16 -12.51
N ALA A 153 7.73 0.86 -13.14
CA ALA A 153 7.52 1.09 -14.55
C ALA A 153 7.66 2.58 -14.94
N GLY A 154 7.50 3.50 -13.97
CA GLY A 154 7.71 4.93 -14.15
C GLY A 154 9.15 5.41 -13.94
N ILE A 155 10.08 4.58 -13.46
CA ILE A 155 11.38 5.02 -12.92
C ILE A 155 12.56 4.18 -13.44
N PRO A 156 13.29 4.63 -14.48
CA PRO A 156 12.80 5.23 -15.73
C PRO A 156 11.97 4.21 -16.56
N HIS A 157 11.23 4.71 -17.55
CA HIS A 157 10.27 3.91 -18.33
C HIS A 157 10.87 2.60 -18.87
N ASN A 158 10.39 1.47 -18.36
CA ASN A 158 10.87 0.12 -18.70
C ASN A 158 9.74 -0.72 -19.28
N THR A 159 9.75 -0.92 -20.60
CA THR A 159 8.72 -1.65 -21.34
C THR A 159 8.60 -3.12 -20.95
N SER A 160 9.69 -3.74 -20.45
CA SER A 160 9.66 -5.11 -19.94
C SER A 160 8.88 -5.18 -18.62
N THR A 161 9.10 -4.22 -17.72
CA THR A 161 8.36 -4.09 -16.45
C THR A 161 6.87 -3.88 -16.71
N GLU A 162 6.51 -3.04 -17.69
CA GLU A 162 5.11 -2.83 -18.06
C GLU A 162 4.43 -4.07 -18.63
N SER A 163 5.14 -4.83 -19.47
CA SER A 163 4.63 -6.07 -20.04
C SER A 163 4.37 -7.11 -18.94
N LEU A 164 5.30 -7.23 -17.99
CA LEU A 164 5.13 -8.07 -16.81
C LEU A 164 3.95 -7.61 -15.96
N LEU A 165 3.86 -6.31 -15.66
CA LEU A 165 2.78 -5.69 -14.88
C LEU A 165 1.41 -6.03 -15.47
N ARG A 166 1.22 -5.84 -16.78
CA ARG A 166 -0.04 -6.17 -17.48
C ARG A 166 -0.41 -7.64 -17.32
N SER A 167 0.55 -8.54 -17.44
CA SER A 167 0.31 -9.97 -17.30
C SER A 167 -0.04 -10.37 -15.86
N VAL A 168 0.67 -9.83 -14.87
CA VAL A 168 0.39 -10.06 -13.44
C VAL A 168 -1.01 -9.54 -13.09
N ILE A 169 -1.38 -8.34 -13.52
CA ILE A 169 -2.72 -7.77 -13.28
C ILE A 169 -3.82 -8.69 -13.82
N PHE A 170 -3.69 -9.11 -15.08
CA PHE A 170 -4.69 -9.97 -15.71
C PHE A 170 -4.85 -11.28 -14.94
N ASN A 171 -3.76 -11.96 -14.60
CA ASN A 171 -3.84 -13.24 -13.91
C ASN A 171 -4.33 -13.07 -12.46
N VAL A 172 -3.88 -12.05 -11.74
CA VAL A 172 -4.28 -11.82 -10.34
C VAL A 172 -5.75 -11.43 -10.22
N ALA A 173 -6.25 -10.60 -11.12
CA ALA A 173 -7.66 -10.16 -11.12
C ALA A 173 -8.63 -11.25 -11.62
N ASN A 174 -8.16 -12.28 -12.33
CA ASN A 174 -8.98 -13.38 -12.83
C ASN A 174 -8.73 -14.72 -12.11
N ASP A 175 -7.88 -14.76 -11.09
CA ASP A 175 -7.55 -16.02 -10.43
C ASP A 175 -8.74 -16.53 -9.58
N SER A 176 -9.25 -17.70 -9.98
CA SER A 176 -10.38 -18.38 -9.33
C SER A 176 -10.12 -18.87 -7.90
N LEU A 177 -8.86 -18.86 -7.42
CA LEU A 177 -8.55 -19.17 -6.03
C LEU A 177 -9.10 -18.09 -5.11
N TRP A 178 -9.19 -16.83 -5.53
CA TRP A 178 -9.70 -15.75 -4.67
C TRP A 178 -10.76 -14.86 -5.31
N HIS A 179 -11.13 -15.07 -6.57
CA HIS A 179 -12.32 -14.46 -7.17
C HIS A 179 -13.43 -15.48 -7.37
N GLY A 180 -14.67 -15.05 -7.14
CA GLY A 180 -15.86 -15.76 -7.60
C GLY A 180 -16.01 -15.71 -9.12
N VAL A 181 -16.97 -16.46 -9.65
CA VAL A 181 -17.32 -16.47 -11.09
C VAL A 181 -17.87 -15.12 -11.57
N ASP A 182 -18.29 -14.27 -10.64
CA ASP A 182 -18.75 -12.90 -10.81
C ASP A 182 -17.61 -11.86 -10.76
N GLY A 183 -16.36 -12.31 -10.61
CA GLY A 183 -15.18 -11.45 -10.48
C GLY A 183 -15.07 -10.77 -9.11
N VAL A 184 -15.93 -11.10 -8.15
CA VAL A 184 -15.90 -10.51 -6.80
C VAL A 184 -14.87 -11.23 -5.94
N TYR A 185 -14.12 -10.48 -5.13
CA TYR A 185 -13.18 -11.06 -4.18
C TYR A 185 -13.88 -11.95 -3.13
N ASN A 186 -13.54 -13.23 -3.13
CA ASN A 186 -14.24 -14.29 -2.41
C ASN A 186 -13.33 -15.04 -1.40
N ARG A 187 -12.59 -14.32 -0.56
CA ARG A 187 -11.82 -14.92 0.55
C ARG A 187 -12.00 -14.16 1.85
N PHE A 188 -11.89 -14.90 2.95
CA PHE A 188 -11.89 -14.38 4.32
C PHE A 188 -10.52 -13.81 4.75
N ASN A 189 -9.87 -13.06 3.87
CA ASN A 189 -8.61 -12.39 4.17
C ASN A 189 -8.51 -11.04 3.44
N ASN A 190 -7.49 -10.26 3.75
CA ASN A 190 -7.30 -8.91 3.21
C ASN A 190 -6.63 -8.87 1.83
N GLY A 191 -6.62 -9.96 1.05
CA GLY A 191 -6.03 -9.93 -0.30
C GLY A 191 -6.71 -8.93 -1.23
N GLY A 192 -8.04 -8.79 -1.14
CA GLY A 192 -8.81 -7.83 -1.93
C GLY A 192 -8.38 -6.38 -1.68
N HIS A 193 -7.98 -6.04 -0.44
CA HIS A 193 -7.40 -4.74 -0.10
C HIS A 193 -6.15 -4.45 -0.93
N TYR A 194 -5.18 -5.37 -0.94
CA TYR A 194 -3.91 -5.16 -1.66
C TYR A 194 -4.10 -5.07 -3.16
N ILE A 195 -4.96 -5.93 -3.73
CA ILE A 195 -5.23 -5.91 -5.17
C ILE A 195 -5.90 -4.58 -5.56
N VAL A 196 -6.98 -4.20 -4.87
CA VAL A 196 -7.71 -2.96 -5.19
C VAL A 196 -6.84 -1.72 -4.98
N ARG A 197 -6.06 -1.66 -3.89
CA ARG A 197 -5.12 -0.56 -3.62
C ARG A 197 -4.08 -0.42 -4.73
N ALA A 198 -3.46 -1.53 -5.14
CA ALA A 198 -2.45 -1.54 -6.20
C ALA A 198 -3.02 -1.09 -7.55
N LEU A 199 -4.23 -1.55 -7.89
CA LEU A 199 -4.88 -1.16 -9.15
C LEU A 199 -5.32 0.30 -9.15
N ALA A 200 -5.81 0.82 -8.01
CA ALA A 200 -6.15 2.22 -7.85
C ALA A 200 -4.90 3.12 -7.98
N SER A 201 -3.82 2.75 -7.30
CA SER A 201 -2.49 3.38 -7.41
C SER A 201 -1.99 3.44 -8.87
N LEU A 202 -2.17 2.37 -9.64
CA LEU A 202 -1.87 2.34 -11.07
C LEU A 202 -2.82 3.20 -11.91
N TYR A 203 -4.13 3.19 -11.62
CA TYR A 203 -5.12 4.03 -12.30
C TYR A 203 -4.82 5.52 -12.14
N GLU A 204 -4.36 5.93 -10.96
CA GLU A 204 -3.96 7.30 -10.69
C GLU A 204 -2.69 7.70 -11.45
N ARG A 205 -1.70 6.81 -11.56
CA ARG A 205 -0.45 7.08 -12.31
C ARG A 205 -0.66 7.07 -13.81
N ASN A 206 -1.49 6.16 -14.31
CA ASN A 206 -1.80 6.07 -15.73
C ASN A 206 -2.91 7.04 -16.13
N LYS A 207 -2.53 8.30 -16.39
CA LYS A 207 -3.48 9.35 -16.82
C LYS A 207 -3.96 9.18 -18.27
N THR A 208 -3.28 8.37 -19.08
CA THR A 208 -3.65 8.17 -20.48
C THR A 208 -4.74 7.10 -20.59
N SER A 209 -5.82 7.43 -21.30
CA SER A 209 -6.87 6.45 -21.60
C SER A 209 -6.27 5.24 -22.33
N SER A 210 -6.59 4.04 -21.84
CA SER A 210 -6.11 2.78 -22.39
C SER A 210 -7.01 1.64 -21.96
N ASP A 211 -7.00 0.53 -22.69
CA ASP A 211 -7.77 -0.68 -22.35
C ASP A 211 -7.48 -1.17 -20.93
N LEU A 212 -6.22 -1.05 -20.48
CA LEU A 212 -5.83 -1.39 -19.11
C LEU A 212 -6.49 -0.47 -18.07
N ARG A 213 -6.56 0.83 -18.36
CA ARG A 213 -7.16 1.81 -17.46
C ARG A 213 -8.67 1.58 -17.33
N GLU A 214 -9.34 1.26 -18.43
CA GLU A 214 -10.78 0.91 -18.40
C GLU A 214 -11.00 -0.42 -17.69
N TYR A 215 -10.17 -1.45 -17.95
CA TYR A 215 -10.20 -2.72 -17.23
C TYR A 215 -10.09 -2.54 -15.71
N ILE A 216 -9.15 -1.70 -15.25
CA ILE A 216 -8.97 -1.40 -13.82
C ILE A 216 -10.20 -0.70 -13.24
N LYS A 217 -10.76 0.28 -13.96
CA LYS A 217 -11.96 1.01 -13.55
C LYS A 217 -13.14 0.04 -13.37
N GLU A 218 -13.38 -0.84 -14.33
CA GLU A 218 -14.44 -1.84 -14.25
C GLU A 218 -14.20 -2.82 -13.09
N TYR A 219 -12.97 -3.31 -12.90
CA TYR A 219 -12.63 -4.19 -11.78
C TYR A 219 -12.92 -3.54 -10.43
N ILE A 220 -12.46 -2.29 -10.21
CA ILE A 220 -12.70 -1.56 -8.96
C ILE A 220 -14.20 -1.31 -8.77
N GLY A 221 -14.94 -1.00 -9.84
CA GLY A 221 -16.40 -0.84 -9.80
C GLY A 221 -17.13 -2.11 -9.36
N VAL A 222 -16.73 -3.29 -9.85
CA VAL A 222 -17.26 -4.58 -9.41
C VAL A 222 -17.01 -4.79 -7.92
N GLN A 223 -15.78 -4.56 -7.43
CA GLN A 223 -15.46 -4.72 -6.01
C GLN A 223 -16.24 -3.74 -5.13
N TYR A 224 -16.37 -2.49 -5.55
CA TYR A 224 -17.16 -1.47 -4.86
C TYR A 224 -18.62 -1.89 -4.70
N ASN A 225 -19.26 -2.32 -5.79
CA ASN A 225 -20.66 -2.73 -5.80
C ASN A 225 -20.89 -3.96 -4.90
N ALA A 226 -19.95 -4.90 -4.85
CA ALA A 226 -20.04 -6.05 -3.96
C ALA A 226 -19.93 -5.64 -2.47
N VAL A 227 -18.98 -4.76 -2.12
CA VAL A 227 -18.81 -4.24 -0.75
C VAL A 227 -20.08 -3.53 -0.28
N ILE A 228 -20.48 -2.52 -1.05
CA ILE A 228 -21.84 -2.14 -1.40
C ILE A 228 -23.04 -2.92 -0.87
N GLU A 229 -23.43 -3.86 -1.72
CA GLU A 229 -24.72 -4.53 -1.73
C GLU A 229 -24.69 -5.87 -0.99
N LEU A 230 -23.53 -6.53 -0.92
CA LEU A 230 -23.41 -7.90 -0.44
C LEU A 230 -22.66 -8.02 0.89
N ALA A 231 -21.65 -7.18 1.13
CA ALA A 231 -20.79 -7.27 2.31
C ALA A 231 -21.23 -6.38 3.48
N ARG A 232 -22.12 -5.41 3.23
CA ARG A 232 -22.57 -4.39 4.19
C ARG A 232 -23.82 -4.82 4.95
N THR A 233 -23.84 -4.69 6.28
CA THR A 233 -24.95 -5.20 7.12
C THR A 233 -26.32 -4.64 6.75
N SER A 234 -26.40 -3.34 6.48
CA SER A 234 -27.61 -2.63 6.06
C SER A 234 -27.22 -1.30 5.40
N ARG A 235 -28.17 -0.62 4.77
CA ARG A 235 -27.92 0.68 4.12
C ARG A 235 -27.55 1.80 5.08
N GLU A 236 -27.89 1.66 6.35
CA GLU A 236 -27.61 2.61 7.42
C GLU A 236 -26.38 2.20 8.24
N SER A 237 -25.89 0.97 8.06
CA SER A 237 -24.73 0.43 8.77
C SER A 237 -23.43 0.81 8.06
N ALA A 238 -22.39 1.07 8.85
CA ALA A 238 -21.00 1.18 8.38
C ALA A 238 -20.19 -0.08 8.71
N ILE A 239 -20.85 -1.21 8.97
CA ILE A 239 -20.22 -2.50 9.21
C ILE A 239 -20.16 -3.29 7.90
N TYR A 240 -18.94 -3.58 7.48
CA TYR A 240 -18.65 -4.41 6.30
C TYR A 240 -18.03 -5.75 6.71
N GLY A 241 -18.30 -6.79 5.93
CA GLY A 241 -17.80 -8.16 6.11
C GLY A 241 -16.81 -8.60 5.03
N LEU A 242 -16.27 -9.81 5.24
CA LEU A 242 -15.57 -10.61 4.23
C LEU A 242 -16.17 -12.02 4.20
N PRO A 243 -16.16 -12.70 3.03
CA PRO A 243 -15.78 -12.21 1.71
C PRO A 243 -16.74 -11.14 1.18
N TRP A 244 -16.36 -10.45 0.09
CA TRP A 244 -17.23 -9.43 -0.51
C TRP A 244 -18.42 -10.01 -1.27
N THR A 245 -18.45 -11.32 -1.51
CA THR A 245 -19.63 -12.06 -2.00
C THR A 245 -20.72 -12.24 -0.93
N GLY A 246 -20.46 -11.81 0.32
CA GLY A 246 -21.35 -12.00 1.46
C GLY A 246 -21.14 -13.34 2.20
N PRO A 247 -21.86 -13.57 3.31
CA PRO A 247 -22.91 -12.72 3.85
C PRO A 247 -22.37 -11.41 4.47
N PRO A 248 -23.22 -10.41 4.70
CA PRO A 248 -22.81 -9.18 5.35
C PRO A 248 -22.16 -9.38 6.72
N GLY A 249 -21.25 -8.47 7.09
CA GLY A 249 -20.68 -8.45 8.44
C GLY A 249 -21.77 -8.25 9.51
N THR A 250 -21.63 -8.93 10.65
CA THR A 250 -22.59 -8.81 11.78
C THR A 250 -22.02 -8.03 12.96
N SER A 251 -20.70 -7.81 12.98
CA SER A 251 -19.99 -7.06 14.02
C SER A 251 -18.80 -6.33 13.41
N PHE A 252 -18.33 -5.27 14.08
CA PHE A 252 -17.13 -4.57 13.68
C PHE A 252 -15.90 -5.49 13.72
N ASP A 253 -15.18 -5.52 12.61
CA ASP A 253 -13.85 -6.12 12.51
C ASP A 253 -12.95 -5.15 11.73
N GLY A 254 -11.79 -4.81 12.30
CA GLY A 254 -10.90 -3.79 11.74
C GLY A 254 -10.31 -4.19 10.38
N VAL A 255 -10.04 -5.48 10.17
CA VAL A 255 -9.49 -5.98 8.90
C VAL A 255 -10.55 -5.89 7.81
N ASN A 256 -11.78 -6.31 8.09
CA ASN A 256 -12.91 -6.21 7.18
C ASN A 256 -13.22 -4.74 6.83
N GLN A 257 -13.21 -3.85 7.83
CA GLN A 257 -13.45 -2.43 7.62
C GLN A 257 -12.36 -1.80 6.74
N THR A 258 -11.09 -2.12 6.99
CA THR A 258 -9.96 -1.59 6.21
C THR A 258 -10.02 -2.08 4.76
N ALA A 259 -10.36 -3.35 4.55
CA ALA A 259 -10.51 -3.91 3.22
C ALA A 259 -11.66 -3.24 2.45
N ALA A 260 -12.83 -3.10 3.08
CA ALA A 260 -13.97 -2.41 2.49
C ALA A 260 -13.65 -0.94 2.18
N LEU A 261 -13.05 -0.22 3.13
CA LEU A 261 -12.67 1.19 2.97
C LEU A 261 -11.80 1.40 1.74
N THR A 262 -10.92 0.45 1.44
CA THR A 262 -10.04 0.55 0.27
C THR A 262 -10.84 0.51 -1.03
N ALA A 263 -11.77 -0.43 -1.19
CA ALA A 263 -12.64 -0.45 -2.36
C ALA A 263 -13.51 0.80 -2.48
N LEU A 264 -14.03 1.30 -1.35
CA LEU A 264 -14.83 2.53 -1.31
C LEU A 264 -14.02 3.76 -1.73
N LEU A 265 -12.80 3.94 -1.20
CA LEU A 265 -11.93 5.06 -1.54
C LEU A 265 -11.44 4.99 -2.98
N SER A 266 -11.05 3.80 -3.45
CA SER A 266 -10.62 3.60 -4.84
C SER A 266 -11.71 3.92 -5.85
N ALA A 267 -12.98 3.66 -5.52
CA ALA A 267 -14.10 4.01 -6.39
C ALA A 267 -14.31 5.53 -6.52
N ILE A 268 -14.03 6.31 -5.48
CA ILE A 268 -14.13 7.78 -5.52
C ILE A 268 -13.19 8.35 -6.59
N GLN A 269 -11.98 7.81 -6.70
CA GLN A 269 -10.97 8.23 -7.69
C GLN A 269 -11.42 8.01 -9.14
N LEU A 270 -12.43 7.15 -9.37
CA LEU A 270 -12.97 6.90 -10.72
C LEU A 270 -13.89 8.01 -11.22
N ALA A 271 -14.45 8.83 -10.32
CA ALA A 271 -15.50 9.82 -10.63
C ALA A 271 -14.98 11.07 -11.38
N ASP A 272 -13.66 11.31 -11.39
CA ASP A 272 -13.05 12.55 -11.90
C ASP A 272 -12.93 12.65 -13.43
N ASN A 273 -13.50 11.71 -14.19
CA ASN A 273 -13.64 11.85 -15.63
C ASN A 273 -15.01 12.46 -15.93
N PRO A 274 -15.14 13.79 -16.13
CA PRO A 274 -16.37 14.35 -16.66
C PRO A 274 -16.61 13.67 -18.00
N ILE A 275 -17.63 12.80 -18.04
CA ILE A 275 -18.19 12.30 -19.27
C ILE A 275 -18.53 13.55 -20.05
N THR A 276 -17.70 13.89 -21.03
CA THR A 276 -18.01 14.92 -21.99
C THR A 276 -19.22 14.34 -22.69
N SER A 277 -20.40 14.76 -22.26
CA SER A 277 -21.67 14.16 -22.66
C SER A 277 -21.68 14.21 -24.17
N THR A 278 -21.42 13.05 -24.78
CA THR A 278 -21.43 12.88 -26.22
C THR A 278 -22.82 13.32 -26.63
N THR A 279 -22.85 14.43 -27.34
CA THR A 279 -24.07 15.07 -27.81
C THR A 279 -24.89 13.98 -28.49
N LEU A 280 -26.04 13.63 -27.91
CA LEU A 280 -27.00 12.72 -28.49
C LEU A 280 -27.28 13.19 -29.92
N LEU A 281 -26.67 12.53 -30.90
CA LEU A 281 -27.00 12.69 -32.30
C LEU A 281 -28.45 12.22 -32.46
N PRO A 282 -29.38 13.08 -32.89
CA PRO A 282 -30.76 12.68 -33.11
C PRO A 282 -30.84 11.63 -34.23
N PRO A 283 -31.83 10.72 -34.18
CA PRO A 283 -31.97 9.63 -35.15
C PRO A 283 -32.18 10.16 -36.57
N PRO A 284 -31.81 9.39 -37.61
CA PRO A 284 -31.89 9.84 -39.00
C PRO A 284 -33.37 9.99 -39.40
N GLN A 285 -33.84 11.23 -39.42
CA GLN A 285 -35.15 11.55 -39.96
C GLN A 285 -35.07 11.71 -41.48
N SER A 286 -35.89 10.90 -42.12
CA SER A 286 -36.08 10.77 -43.56
C SER A 286 -36.31 12.10 -44.26
N SER A 287 -35.68 12.21 -45.42
CA SER A 287 -35.75 13.31 -46.38
C SER A 287 -37.17 13.69 -46.81
N SER A 288 -37.54 14.96 -46.63
CA SER A 288 -38.31 15.73 -47.61
C SER A 288 -38.23 17.24 -47.38
N GLY A 289 -37.88 18.01 -48.42
CA GLY A 289 -38.52 19.30 -48.68
C GLY A 289 -37.81 20.60 -48.26
N SER A 290 -37.02 21.13 -49.20
CA SER A 290 -36.87 22.54 -49.60
C SER A 290 -36.21 23.61 -48.69
N PRO A 291 -35.52 24.60 -49.29
CA PRO A 291 -34.63 25.52 -48.60
C PRO A 291 -35.31 26.86 -48.27
N SER A 292 -35.01 27.42 -47.09
CA SER A 292 -35.18 28.86 -46.87
C SER A 292 -34.00 29.43 -46.10
N SER A 293 -33.33 30.36 -46.75
CA SER A 293 -32.23 31.18 -46.25
C SER A 293 -32.68 32.13 -45.14
N ALA A 294 -31.96 32.14 -44.01
CA ALA A 294 -31.94 33.29 -43.12
C ALA A 294 -30.57 33.39 -42.44
N LYS A 295 -29.74 34.32 -42.95
CA LYS A 295 -28.56 34.85 -42.26
C LYS A 295 -29.01 35.56 -40.98
N LYS A 296 -28.34 35.29 -39.86
CA LYS A 296 -28.28 36.23 -38.73
C LYS A 296 -26.85 36.28 -38.21
N ASP A 297 -26.24 37.44 -38.45
CA ASP A 297 -25.03 37.90 -37.77
C ASP A 297 -25.38 38.26 -36.32
N SER A 298 -24.56 37.81 -35.38
CA SER A 298 -24.60 38.23 -33.99
C SER A 298 -23.20 38.61 -33.53
N ALA A 299 -22.72 39.75 -34.03
CA ALA A 299 -21.66 40.54 -33.42
C ALA A 299 -22.32 41.53 -32.44
N GLY A 300 -22.11 41.36 -31.13
CA GLY A 300 -22.58 42.33 -30.15
C GLY A 300 -22.89 41.80 -28.75
N ILE A 301 -21.99 41.04 -28.12
CA ILE A 301 -22.06 40.69 -26.69
C ILE A 301 -20.65 40.76 -26.08
N ILE A 302 -20.00 41.92 -26.14
CA ILE A 302 -18.75 42.20 -25.41
C ILE A 302 -18.74 43.68 -25.01
N ALA A 303 -19.56 44.07 -24.04
CA ALA A 303 -19.45 45.38 -23.36
C ALA A 303 -20.18 45.45 -22.01
N GLY A 304 -20.47 44.31 -21.35
CA GLY A 304 -21.35 44.27 -20.17
C GLY A 304 -20.80 43.60 -18.91
N SER A 305 -19.55 43.11 -18.88
CA SER A 305 -19.07 42.30 -17.74
C SER A 305 -18.03 42.97 -16.84
N VAL A 306 -17.69 44.25 -17.06
CA VAL A 306 -16.65 44.92 -16.26
C VAL A 306 -17.23 45.55 -14.98
N VAL A 307 -18.51 45.93 -14.97
CA VAL A 307 -19.12 46.60 -13.81
C VAL A 307 -19.46 45.61 -12.69
N ASP A 308 -19.92 44.40 -13.01
CA ASP A 308 -20.24 43.38 -11.99
C ASP A 308 -18.99 42.81 -11.29
N GLY A 309 -17.88 42.72 -12.01
CA GLY A 309 -16.60 42.26 -11.44
C GLY A 309 -16.07 43.18 -10.34
N ILE A 310 -16.26 44.50 -10.48
CA ILE A 310 -15.77 45.49 -9.50
C ILE A 310 -16.58 45.42 -8.20
N VAL A 311 -17.89 45.19 -8.28
CA VAL A 311 -18.76 45.06 -7.09
C VAL A 311 -18.41 43.79 -6.31
N LEU A 312 -18.20 42.66 -7.01
CA LEU A 312 -17.80 41.40 -6.38
C LEU A 312 -16.42 41.52 -5.72
N LEU A 313 -15.46 42.16 -6.39
CA LEU A 313 -14.11 42.35 -5.85
C LEU A 313 -14.13 43.25 -4.61
N ALA A 314 -14.92 44.33 -4.62
CA ALA A 314 -15.08 45.21 -3.46
C ALA A 314 -15.71 44.47 -2.27
N ALA A 315 -16.73 43.64 -2.51
CA ALA A 315 -17.36 42.83 -1.46
C ALA A 315 -16.38 41.83 -0.81
N LEU A 316 -15.52 41.19 -1.61
CA LEU A 316 -14.49 40.26 -1.12
C LEU A 316 -13.43 40.98 -0.27
N ILE A 317 -12.99 42.18 -0.68
CA ILE A 317 -12.03 42.99 0.08
C ILE A 317 -12.65 43.42 1.42
N PHE A 318 -13.91 43.89 1.43
CA PHE A 318 -14.57 44.27 2.67
C PHE A 318 -14.83 43.07 3.59
N GLY A 319 -15.23 41.92 3.05
CA GLY A 319 -15.43 40.69 3.81
C GLY A 319 -14.14 40.20 4.48
N THR A 320 -13.02 40.20 3.77
CA THR A 320 -11.72 39.79 4.32
C THR A 320 -11.21 40.75 5.40
N LEU A 321 -11.40 42.06 5.24
CA LEU A 321 -11.06 43.05 6.28
C LEU A 321 -11.94 42.90 7.53
N PHE A 322 -13.24 42.64 7.35
CA PHE A 322 -14.17 42.42 8.46
C PHE A 322 -13.83 41.16 9.26
N LEU A 323 -13.52 40.05 8.57
CA LEU A 323 -13.08 38.80 9.22
C LEU A 323 -11.74 38.98 9.95
N ARG A 324 -10.78 39.72 9.39
CA ARG A 324 -9.53 40.05 10.10
C ARG A 324 -9.78 40.89 11.36
N LYS A 325 -10.75 41.80 11.34
CA LYS A 325 -11.11 42.61 12.52
C LYS A 325 -11.74 41.74 13.62
N LEU A 326 -12.63 40.82 13.26
CA LEU A 326 -13.20 39.84 14.19
C LEU A 326 -12.14 38.93 14.80
N HIS A 327 -11.17 38.48 14.00
CA HIS A 327 -10.07 37.65 14.50
C HIS A 327 -9.14 38.40 15.46
N ARG A 328 -8.88 39.69 15.20
CA ARG A 328 -8.09 40.52 16.13
C ARG A 328 -8.80 40.75 17.46
N GLN A 329 -10.11 40.94 17.47
CA GLN A 329 -10.87 41.09 18.73
C GLN A 329 -10.86 39.81 19.59
N ARG A 330 -10.68 38.63 19.00
CA ARG A 330 -10.66 37.36 19.72
C ARG A 330 -9.34 37.09 20.44
N ASN A 331 -8.25 37.77 20.04
CA ASN A 331 -6.91 37.55 20.60
C ASN A 331 -6.58 38.45 21.80
N ASP A 332 -7.43 39.42 22.16
CA ASP A 332 -7.23 40.26 23.35
C ASP A 332 -7.92 39.72 24.62
N SER A 333 -8.40 38.47 24.58
CA SER A 333 -8.85 37.80 25.80
C SER A 333 -7.65 37.28 26.58
N THR A 334 -7.10 38.11 27.46
CA THR A 334 -6.16 37.72 28.52
C THR A 334 -6.75 36.56 29.32
N LEU A 335 -6.25 35.35 29.05
CA LEU A 335 -6.53 34.14 29.82
C LEU A 335 -5.87 34.26 31.20
N VAL A 336 -6.67 34.53 32.22
CA VAL A 336 -6.31 34.28 33.62
C VAL A 336 -6.20 32.77 33.79
N VAL A 337 -4.96 32.27 33.82
CA VAL A 337 -4.64 30.87 34.09
C VAL A 337 -4.96 30.56 35.55
N ASN A 338 -6.02 29.79 35.77
CA ASN A 338 -6.34 29.19 37.06
C ASN A 338 -5.65 27.83 37.13
N GLY A 339 -4.60 27.73 37.94
CA GLY A 339 -3.80 26.53 38.08
C GLY A 339 -4.49 25.48 38.94
N ARG A 340 -4.83 24.35 38.33
CA ARG A 340 -4.91 22.99 38.93
C ARG A 340 -5.48 22.00 37.91
N SER A 341 -4.62 21.18 37.32
CA SER A 341 -4.89 19.78 36.98
C SER A 341 -3.61 19.09 36.48
N PRO A 342 -3.49 17.75 36.63
CA PRO A 342 -2.22 17.07 36.84
C PRO A 342 -1.49 16.71 35.55
N LEU A 343 -0.16 16.79 35.69
CA LEU A 343 0.89 16.47 34.74
C LEU A 343 0.85 14.98 34.34
N LEU A 344 0.55 14.69 33.08
CA LEU A 344 0.85 13.41 32.43
C LEU A 344 2.22 13.52 31.78
N THR A 345 3.18 12.76 32.31
CA THR A 345 4.55 12.65 31.79
C THR A 345 4.60 11.77 30.54
N PRO A 346 5.33 12.16 29.48
CA PRO A 346 5.54 11.32 28.30
C PRO A 346 6.58 10.22 28.58
N PHE A 347 6.41 9.09 27.90
CA PHE A 347 7.25 7.90 28.01
C PHE A 347 8.70 8.18 27.57
N THR A 348 9.64 7.90 28.46
CA THR A 348 11.08 7.88 28.17
C THR A 348 11.51 6.48 27.77
N THR A 349 12.20 6.39 26.64
CA THR A 349 12.95 5.22 26.16
C THR A 349 14.07 4.86 27.15
N THR A 350 14.14 3.61 27.59
CA THR A 350 15.28 3.09 28.38
C THR A 350 16.03 2.03 27.61
N GLN A 351 17.28 2.32 27.26
CA GLN A 351 18.30 1.36 26.85
C GLN A 351 18.84 0.58 28.07
N ASN A 352 19.06 -0.72 27.86
CA ASN A 352 20.07 -1.61 28.45
C ASN A 352 20.50 -1.43 29.91
N MET A 353 20.31 -2.47 30.73
CA MET A 353 21.41 -3.11 31.49
C MET A 353 21.10 -4.57 31.81
N ALA A 354 22.17 -5.36 31.79
CA ALA A 354 22.24 -6.79 32.00
C ALA A 354 22.20 -7.20 33.49
N SER A 355 21.90 -8.49 33.70
CA SER A 355 22.47 -9.38 34.74
C SER A 355 22.30 -9.02 36.23
N SER A 356 21.38 -9.72 36.90
CA SER A 356 21.58 -10.46 38.17
C SER A 356 20.21 -11.08 38.53
N GLY A 357 20.10 -12.34 38.93
CA GLY A 357 20.56 -12.84 40.21
C GLY A 357 19.34 -13.20 41.07
N ILE A 358 19.03 -14.49 41.10
CA ILE A 358 18.17 -15.25 42.02
C ILE A 358 17.68 -14.49 43.26
N SER A 359 16.35 -14.43 43.46
CA SER A 359 15.76 -14.66 44.79
C SER A 359 14.35 -15.23 44.69
N ARG A 360 14.25 -16.43 45.24
CA ARG A 360 13.07 -17.09 45.81
C ARG A 360 12.31 -16.08 46.67
N GLU A 361 10.98 -16.02 46.56
CA GLU A 361 10.11 -16.08 47.74
C GLU A 361 8.67 -16.42 47.36
N GLN A 362 7.97 -16.97 48.33
CA GLN A 362 6.92 -17.97 48.24
C GLN A 362 5.67 -17.42 48.95
N HIS A 363 4.50 -17.38 48.30
CA HIS A 363 3.17 -17.24 48.90
C HIS A 363 2.15 -17.78 47.87
N ARG A 364 1.59 -18.99 47.98
CA ARG A 364 0.60 -19.59 48.91
C ARG A 364 -0.86 -19.22 48.60
N ARG A 365 -1.55 -20.20 47.98
CA ARG A 365 -3.00 -20.55 47.95
C ARG A 365 -3.93 -19.53 47.26
N ASP A 366 -4.89 -19.93 46.41
CA ASP A 366 -5.91 -20.96 46.66
C ASP A 366 -6.17 -21.97 45.52
N GLN A 367 -6.66 -23.13 45.96
CA GLN A 367 -7.11 -24.29 45.19
C GLN A 367 -8.58 -24.14 44.80
N GLU A 368 -8.94 -24.48 43.56
CA GLU A 368 -10.17 -25.22 43.27
C GLU A 368 -9.89 -26.35 42.28
N LYS A 369 -10.54 -27.50 42.51
CA LYS A 369 -10.28 -28.83 41.94
C LYS A 369 -10.72 -28.98 40.48
N PRO A 370 -10.04 -29.84 39.69
CA PRO A 370 -10.52 -30.34 38.41
C PRO A 370 -11.31 -31.65 38.55
N ALA A 371 -12.28 -31.83 37.65
CA ALA A 371 -12.99 -33.09 37.44
C ALA A 371 -12.08 -34.13 36.78
N ARG A 372 -12.25 -35.38 37.21
CA ARG A 372 -11.49 -36.58 36.87
C ARG A 372 -12.36 -37.48 35.99
N CYS A 373 -11.79 -38.11 34.95
CA CYS A 373 -12.09 -39.48 34.51
C CYS A 373 -11.20 -39.89 33.30
N PRO A 374 -11.03 -41.19 33.00
CA PRO A 374 -9.75 -41.88 33.16
C PRO A 374 -9.06 -42.27 31.85
N GLY A 375 -7.76 -42.62 31.98
CA GLY A 375 -6.86 -42.86 30.87
C GLY A 375 -6.78 -44.29 30.34
N VAL A 376 -5.77 -44.50 29.49
CA VAL A 376 -5.20 -45.80 29.13
C VAL A 376 -3.69 -45.60 28.96
N ALA A 377 -2.94 -46.55 29.51
CA ALA A 377 -1.49 -46.63 29.57
C ALA A 377 -0.88 -47.33 28.34
N MET A 378 0.43 -47.55 28.42
CA MET A 378 1.36 -48.30 27.53
C MET A 378 2.13 -47.35 26.61
N GLY A 379 3.46 -47.22 26.67
CA GLY A 379 4.51 -48.05 27.25
C GLY A 379 5.61 -48.20 26.19
N GLY A 380 6.88 -48.00 26.56
CA GLY A 380 8.03 -48.41 25.74
C GLY A 380 9.09 -47.34 25.46
N GLU A 381 10.00 -47.16 26.40
CA GLU A 381 11.43 -46.94 26.13
C GLU A 381 12.06 -48.29 25.70
N PRO A 382 13.19 -48.34 24.93
CA PRO A 382 14.49 -47.93 25.45
C PRO A 382 15.53 -47.32 24.46
N SER A 383 16.41 -46.51 25.08
CA SER A 383 17.86 -46.30 24.93
C SER A 383 18.68 -46.93 23.78
N SER A 384 19.57 -46.12 23.17
CA SER A 384 21.01 -46.39 22.91
C SER A 384 21.62 -45.10 22.30
N LEU A 385 22.57 -44.35 22.88
CA LEU A 385 23.98 -44.61 23.24
C LEU A 385 24.85 -45.10 22.06
N GLY A 386 25.74 -44.23 21.60
CA GLY A 386 26.78 -44.46 20.60
C GLY A 386 27.73 -43.26 20.55
N ALA A 387 28.94 -43.45 21.05
CA ALA A 387 30.01 -42.48 21.20
C ALA A 387 31.12 -42.68 20.15
N ALA A 388 32.12 -41.79 20.20
CA ALA A 388 33.45 -41.73 19.54
C ALA A 388 33.52 -40.79 18.31
N ASP A 389 34.23 -39.65 18.42
CA ASP A 389 35.69 -39.44 18.27
C ASP A 389 36.16 -39.66 16.82
N THR A 390 37.05 -38.93 16.16
CA THR A 390 38.04 -37.86 16.43
C THR A 390 38.45 -37.31 15.05
N GLY A 391 39.01 -36.09 14.94
CA GLY A 391 39.67 -35.69 13.68
C GLY A 391 40.01 -34.22 13.52
N SER A 392 41.07 -33.78 14.20
CA SER A 392 41.75 -32.49 14.03
C SER A 392 42.67 -32.49 12.81
N VAL A 393 42.66 -31.45 11.97
CA VAL A 393 43.83 -30.86 11.29
C VAL A 393 43.53 -29.39 10.99
N GLY A 394 44.37 -28.47 11.48
CA GLY A 394 44.29 -27.03 11.21
C GLY A 394 45.04 -26.62 9.94
N ILE A 395 44.92 -25.34 9.55
CA ILE A 395 45.93 -24.56 8.80
C ILE A 395 45.65 -23.04 8.94
N VAL A 396 46.62 -22.37 9.56
CA VAL A 396 47.28 -21.09 9.26
C VAL A 396 46.53 -20.00 8.45
N GLY A 397 46.15 -18.95 9.18
CA GLY A 397 46.51 -17.53 9.01
C GLY A 397 46.77 -16.89 7.64
N ALA A 398 46.04 -15.80 7.36
CA ALA A 398 46.57 -14.60 6.70
C ALA A 398 45.79 -13.36 7.16
N ASN A 399 46.45 -12.50 7.93
CA ASN A 399 46.02 -11.13 8.22
C ASN A 399 46.24 -10.27 6.98
N VAL A 400 45.18 -9.64 6.46
CA VAL A 400 45.31 -8.50 5.53
C VAL A 400 44.67 -7.29 6.19
N ARG A 401 45.53 -6.35 6.54
CA ARG A 401 45.25 -5.01 7.03
C ARG A 401 45.06 -4.12 5.81
N THR A 402 43.91 -3.48 5.67
CA THR A 402 43.67 -2.47 4.65
C THR A 402 43.37 -1.14 5.36
N GLU A 403 44.27 -0.17 5.19
CA GLU A 403 44.07 1.21 5.62
C GLU A 403 43.15 1.96 4.65
N PRO A 404 42.42 2.98 5.13
CA PRO A 404 41.48 3.75 4.32
C PRO A 404 42.20 4.87 3.54
N MET A 405 41.79 5.08 2.28
CA MET A 405 42.11 6.30 1.54
C MET A 405 40.93 7.29 1.60
N ASP A 406 41.27 8.52 2.00
CA ASP A 406 40.40 9.69 2.00
C ASP A 406 40.38 10.41 0.64
N ALA A 407 39.16 10.89 0.29
CA ALA A 407 38.82 12.13 -0.46
C ALA A 407 39.18 12.25 -1.96
N PRO A 408 38.52 13.13 -2.79
CA PRO A 408 37.69 14.28 -2.41
C PRO A 408 36.34 14.45 -3.14
N GLY A 409 35.53 15.36 -2.60
CA GLY A 409 34.17 15.67 -3.04
C GLY A 409 34.03 16.44 -4.35
N ALA A 410 32.82 16.34 -4.91
CA ALA A 410 32.34 17.16 -6.01
C ALA A 410 31.05 17.86 -5.56
N GLN A 411 31.10 19.20 -5.57
CA GLN A 411 29.92 20.06 -5.48
C GLN A 411 29.13 19.95 -6.79
N VAL A 412 27.83 19.69 -6.70
CA VAL A 412 26.91 19.78 -7.83
C VAL A 412 25.88 20.87 -7.55
N ALA A 413 25.74 21.76 -8.53
CA ALA A 413 24.90 22.93 -8.53
C ALA A 413 23.40 22.58 -8.53
N SER A 414 22.62 23.40 -7.84
CA SER A 414 21.16 23.39 -7.76
C SER A 414 20.55 24.05 -9.00
N PRO A 415 19.52 23.48 -9.67
CA PRO A 415 18.69 24.21 -10.61
C PRO A 415 17.38 24.70 -9.97
N GLU A 416 16.99 25.89 -10.43
CA GLU A 416 15.86 26.71 -10.02
C GLU A 416 14.48 26.02 -10.14
N ASN A 417 13.63 26.26 -9.14
CA ASN A 417 12.22 25.89 -9.10
C ASN A 417 11.36 26.80 -9.99
N LEU A 418 10.57 26.20 -10.89
CA LEU A 418 9.40 26.82 -11.55
C LEU A 418 8.12 26.43 -10.76
N PRO A 419 7.20 27.37 -10.47
CA PRO A 419 6.05 27.09 -9.62
C PRO A 419 4.90 26.51 -10.45
N HIS A 420 4.69 25.19 -10.36
CA HIS A 420 3.51 24.54 -10.91
C HIS A 420 2.79 23.72 -9.85
N ASP A 421 2.36 24.36 -8.76
CA ASP A 421 1.77 23.60 -7.65
C ASP A 421 0.82 24.41 -6.75
N ARG A 422 -0.33 24.82 -7.30
CA ARG A 422 -1.36 25.49 -6.51
C ARG A 422 -2.76 24.91 -6.71
N ARG A 423 -2.93 23.89 -7.56
CA ARG A 423 -4.25 23.39 -7.96
C ARG A 423 -4.64 22.08 -7.26
N GLU A 424 -3.70 21.32 -6.72
CA GLU A 424 -3.97 20.01 -6.12
C GLU A 424 -4.34 20.12 -4.63
N HIS A 425 -3.69 21.04 -3.88
CA HIS A 425 -4.02 21.29 -2.47
C HIS A 425 -5.47 21.74 -2.23
N THR A 426 -6.12 22.33 -3.25
CA THR A 426 -7.51 22.76 -3.11
C THR A 426 -8.51 21.59 -3.17
N LEU A 427 -8.19 20.51 -3.88
CA LEU A 427 -9.11 19.38 -4.08
C LEU A 427 -9.24 18.49 -2.84
N ILE A 428 -8.13 18.17 -2.17
CA ILE A 428 -8.14 17.33 -0.96
C ILE A 428 -8.73 18.07 0.24
N GLU A 429 -8.41 19.35 0.42
CA GLU A 429 -9.03 20.15 1.47
C GLU A 429 -10.54 20.30 1.24
N GLU A 430 -10.98 20.47 -0.01
CA GLU A 430 -12.39 20.57 -0.37
C GLU A 430 -13.11 19.23 -0.22
N LEU A 431 -12.44 18.10 -0.51
CA LEU A 431 -12.96 16.76 -0.26
C LEU A 431 -13.11 16.47 1.23
N LEU A 432 -12.07 16.70 2.03
CA LEU A 432 -12.11 16.52 3.49
C LEU A 432 -13.12 17.48 4.14
N ARG A 433 -13.22 18.71 3.64
CA ARG A 433 -14.23 19.67 4.08
C ARG A 433 -15.64 19.22 3.68
N THR A 434 -15.82 18.65 2.50
CA THR A 434 -17.13 18.14 2.03
C THR A 434 -17.54 16.90 2.81
N LEU A 435 -16.63 15.98 3.06
CA LEU A 435 -16.84 14.80 3.92
C LEU A 435 -17.17 15.23 5.36
N ASN A 436 -16.36 16.10 5.95
CA ASN A 436 -16.58 16.57 7.31
C ASN A 436 -17.88 17.39 7.42
N TYR A 437 -18.21 18.19 6.41
CA TYR A 437 -19.48 18.92 6.32
C TYR A 437 -20.68 17.98 6.19
N ARG A 438 -20.58 16.92 5.38
CA ARG A 438 -21.63 15.90 5.23
C ARG A 438 -21.80 15.04 6.48
N ILE A 439 -20.72 14.74 7.21
CA ILE A 439 -20.75 13.98 8.47
C ILE A 439 -21.29 14.84 9.63
N SER A 440 -20.97 16.14 9.67
CA SER A 440 -21.34 17.04 10.77
C SER A 440 -22.78 17.55 10.73
N ARG A 441 -23.51 17.31 9.63
CA ARG A 441 -24.93 17.65 9.51
C ARG A 441 -25.70 16.34 9.50
N ASP A 442 -26.65 16.17 10.41
CA ASP A 442 -27.56 15.02 10.54
C ASP A 442 -28.48 14.77 9.30
N GLY A 443 -28.03 15.16 8.11
CA GLY A 443 -28.78 15.11 6.85
C GLY A 443 -28.15 14.13 5.87
N TRP A 444 -27.92 12.89 6.30
CA TRP A 444 -27.83 11.78 5.35
C TRP A 444 -29.27 11.50 4.89
N ASN A 445 -29.67 12.09 3.76
CA ASN A 445 -30.96 11.77 3.15
C ASN A 445 -30.87 10.36 2.55
N ALA A 446 -31.42 9.37 3.26
CA ALA A 446 -31.47 7.97 2.83
C ALA A 446 -32.22 7.73 1.49
N GLU A 447 -32.82 8.78 0.92
CA GLU A 447 -33.53 8.76 -0.35
C GLU A 447 -32.66 9.22 -1.55
N GLU A 448 -31.42 9.68 -1.33
CA GLU A 448 -30.51 10.03 -2.43
C GLU A 448 -30.03 8.74 -3.11
N MET A 449 -30.66 8.39 -4.23
CA MET A 449 -30.28 7.21 -5.02
C MET A 449 -28.88 7.39 -5.63
N PRO A 450 -28.05 6.35 -5.67
CA PRO A 450 -26.79 6.39 -6.39
C PRO A 450 -27.00 6.68 -7.88
N PRO A 451 -26.01 7.25 -8.59
CA PRO A 451 -26.07 7.44 -10.04
C PRO A 451 -26.40 6.12 -10.74
N CYS A 452 -27.38 6.14 -11.65
CA CYS A 452 -27.71 4.94 -12.43
C CYS A 452 -26.55 4.60 -13.37
N TYR A 453 -25.94 3.44 -13.16
CA TYR A 453 -25.00 2.86 -14.12
C TYR A 453 -25.77 2.07 -15.16
N HIS A 454 -25.50 2.33 -16.44
CA HIS A 454 -26.07 1.51 -17.51
C HIS A 454 -25.38 0.14 -17.50
N GLU A 455 -26.16 -0.92 -17.27
CA GLU A 455 -25.70 -2.30 -17.46
C GLU A 455 -25.18 -2.46 -18.90
N GLY A 456 -23.90 -2.79 -19.02
CA GLY A 456 -23.27 -3.07 -20.30
C GLY A 456 -24.00 -4.20 -21.00
N GLN A 457 -24.56 -3.88 -22.17
CA GLN A 457 -25.18 -4.84 -23.06
C GLN A 457 -24.07 -5.73 -23.62
N ALA A 458 -24.05 -7.00 -23.24
CA ALA A 458 -23.07 -7.98 -23.73
C ALA A 458 -23.12 -8.04 -25.27
N MET A 459 -21.97 -7.82 -25.92
CA MET A 459 -21.71 -8.22 -27.30
C MET A 459 -20.93 -9.52 -27.33
#